data_AF-A0A1E3Y3I0-F1
#
_entry.id   AF-A0A1E3Y3I0-F1
#
_cell.length_a   1.000
_cell.length_b   1.000
_cell.length_c   1.000
_cell.angle_alpha   90.00
_cell.angle_beta   90.00
_cell.angle_gamma   90.00
#
_symmetry.space_group_name_H-M   'P 1'
#
loop_
_entity.id
_entity.type
_entity.pdbx_description
1 polymer ?
#
loop_
_entity_poly.entity_id
_entity_poly.type
_entity_poly.pdbx_seq_one_letter_code
_entity_poly.pdbx_strand_id
1 'polypeptide(L)'
;MILLSGFLTLLWAQERDNRALAFWSLGFSAGALGMVLVSVREVAPPIVAFGLGNGLGISCLGLIWLGCLAFEGETRKGAGLVAAAGGVVWLALFAFPSFAADLGARIFAASILFAGYSLLIIPVLVRGQRREPLPARMVAIVAFGTHGVAHLIRIPMQFIEPVQLVAGHAPLWYGAMMFAFFLQGLASALAIFAMVHERATRRYKIASETDALTLLRNRRAFIDAIARARADAGGAASGAVLALVDADHFKQVNDTYGHAAGDTVLVELGRLLTREVPRAAIVGRLGGEEFGVYLPASVVLRQPDLLDDLRIRVGHMLVEHEDQLPAITISIGAASLPAGPLDFPLALARADKALYTSKKAGRNCVTWGGLDLVGESQHQPHVTEAPSELASAGSRSAA
;
A
#
# COMPACT_ATOMS: atom_id res chain seq x y z
N MET A 1 10.12 -5.68 25.86
CA MET A 1 9.01 -4.76 26.18
C MET A 1 9.47 -3.33 26.45
N ILE A 2 10.42 -3.09 27.37
CA ILE A 2 10.91 -1.73 27.67
C ILE A 2 11.45 -1.02 26.41
N LEU A 3 12.36 -1.64 25.66
CA LEU A 3 12.92 -1.06 24.43
C LEU A 3 11.85 -0.71 23.39
N LEU A 4 10.89 -1.62 23.17
CA LEU A 4 9.79 -1.39 22.25
C LEU A 4 8.89 -0.24 22.70
N SER A 5 8.57 -0.16 23.99
CA SER A 5 7.78 0.94 24.53
C SER A 5 8.52 2.27 24.35
N GLY A 6 9.81 2.34 24.68
CA GLY A 6 10.63 3.52 24.43
C GLY A 6 10.65 3.94 22.97
N PHE A 7 10.81 2.98 22.05
CA PHE A 7 10.77 3.23 20.62
C PHE A 7 9.40 3.74 20.13
N LEU A 8 8.29 3.11 20.55
CA LEU A 8 6.94 3.57 20.20
C LEU A 8 6.64 4.95 20.80
N THR A 9 7.17 5.27 21.98
CA THR A 9 7.09 6.62 22.56
C THR A 9 7.84 7.64 21.72
N LEU A 10 9.02 7.29 21.19
CA LEU A 10 9.76 8.16 20.28
C LEU A 10 9.00 8.40 18.98
N LEU A 11 8.42 7.35 18.38
CA LEU A 11 7.56 7.51 17.20
C LEU A 11 6.34 8.37 17.50
N TRP A 12 5.67 8.15 18.63
CA TRP A 12 4.55 8.98 19.04
C TRP A 12 4.95 10.43 19.32
N ALA A 13 6.17 10.67 19.81
CA ALA A 13 6.68 12.03 19.99
C ALA A 13 6.86 12.77 18.66
N GLN A 14 7.15 12.06 17.57
CA GLN A 14 7.20 12.62 16.21
C GLN A 14 5.80 12.76 15.59
N GLU A 15 4.88 11.84 15.89
CA GLU A 15 3.50 11.82 15.40
C GLU A 15 2.48 11.96 16.54
N ARG A 16 2.45 13.11 17.21
CA ARG A 16 1.64 13.34 18.43
C ARG A 16 0.14 13.05 18.24
N ASP A 17 -0.39 13.26 17.05
CA ASP A 17 -1.80 13.04 16.71
C ASP A 17 -2.15 11.55 16.51
N ASN A 18 -1.14 10.68 16.42
CA ASN A 18 -1.33 9.25 16.18
C ASN A 18 -1.69 8.52 17.48
N ARG A 19 -2.99 8.46 17.79
CA ARG A 19 -3.55 7.79 18.98
C ARG A 19 -3.17 6.31 19.09
N ALA A 20 -2.96 5.62 17.97
CA ALA A 20 -2.59 4.20 17.99
C ALA A 20 -1.21 4.00 18.65
N LEU A 21 -0.23 4.82 18.28
CA LEU A 21 1.11 4.80 18.87
C LEU A 21 1.09 5.13 20.35
N ALA A 22 0.26 6.09 20.77
CA ALA A 22 0.06 6.43 22.17
C ALA A 22 -0.45 5.23 23.00
N PHE A 23 -1.52 4.58 22.55
CA PHE A 23 -2.09 3.43 23.25
C PHE A 23 -1.13 2.24 23.29
N TRP A 24 -0.44 1.93 22.17
CA TRP A 24 0.54 0.85 22.14
C TRP A 24 1.75 1.14 23.01
N SER A 25 2.28 2.37 22.99
CA SER A 25 3.37 2.79 23.88
C SER A 25 2.99 2.59 25.36
N LEU A 26 1.82 3.11 25.76
CA LEU A 26 1.31 2.98 27.13
C LEU A 26 1.07 1.51 27.50
N GLY A 27 0.51 0.72 26.58
CA GLY A 27 0.27 -0.71 26.75
C GLY A 27 1.57 -1.48 27.02
N PHE A 28 2.58 -1.31 26.17
CA PHE A 28 3.87 -1.98 26.36
C PHE A 28 4.64 -1.49 27.59
N SER A 29 4.49 -0.22 27.98
CA SER A 29 4.99 0.30 29.27
C SER A 29 4.32 -0.39 30.45
N ALA A 30 2.98 -0.46 30.45
CA ALA A 30 2.21 -1.14 31.50
C ALA A 30 2.58 -2.62 31.59
N GLY A 31 2.67 -3.32 30.44
CA GLY A 31 3.09 -4.72 30.39
C GLY A 31 4.52 -4.93 30.92
N ALA A 32 5.46 -4.06 30.55
CA ALA A 32 6.83 -4.12 31.05
C ALA A 32 6.90 -3.94 32.58
N LEU A 33 6.21 -2.92 33.10
CA LEU A 33 6.13 -2.67 34.54
C LEU A 33 5.47 -3.85 35.26
N GLY A 34 4.38 -4.39 34.72
CA GLY A 34 3.71 -5.57 35.25
C GLY A 34 4.64 -6.77 35.39
N MET A 35 5.46 -7.06 34.36
CA MET A 35 6.44 -8.15 34.40
C MET A 35 7.52 -7.91 35.47
N VAL A 36 7.99 -6.68 35.64
CA VAL A 36 8.97 -6.32 36.68
C VAL A 36 8.37 -6.58 38.07
N LEU A 37 7.13 -6.14 38.32
CA LEU A 37 6.46 -6.36 39.60
C LEU A 37 6.28 -7.85 39.91
N VAL A 38 5.92 -8.67 38.93
CA VAL A 38 5.81 -10.13 39.11
C VAL A 38 7.19 -10.77 39.36
N SER A 39 8.27 -10.25 38.78
CA SER A 39 9.62 -10.80 38.98
C SER A 39 10.16 -10.59 40.41
N VAL A 40 9.73 -9.52 41.10
CA VAL A 40 10.14 -9.21 42.48
C VAL A 40 9.24 -9.85 43.54
N ARG A 41 8.47 -10.88 43.16
CA ARG A 41 7.50 -11.57 44.04
C ARG A 41 8.08 -12.16 45.33
N GLU A 42 9.37 -12.43 45.38
CA GLU A 42 10.03 -12.99 46.57
C GLU A 42 10.27 -11.91 47.66
N VAL A 43 10.27 -10.63 47.27
CA VAL A 43 10.57 -9.49 48.17
C VAL A 43 9.42 -8.48 48.29
N ALA A 44 8.51 -8.44 47.31
CA ALA A 44 7.40 -7.50 47.30
C ALA A 44 6.11 -8.11 47.89
N PRO A 45 5.24 -7.30 48.54
CA PRO A 45 3.94 -7.78 49.01
C PRO A 45 3.10 -8.41 47.87
N PRO A 46 2.29 -9.45 48.14
CA PRO A 46 1.50 -10.15 47.11
C PRO A 46 0.59 -9.24 46.28
N ILE A 47 0.01 -8.19 46.91
CA ILE A 47 -0.82 -7.19 46.22
C ILE A 47 -0.01 -6.40 45.19
N VAL A 48 1.26 -6.14 45.44
CA VAL A 48 2.16 -5.44 44.51
C VAL A 48 2.60 -6.40 43.40
N ALA A 49 3.13 -7.56 43.78
CA ALA A 49 3.71 -8.49 42.82
C ALA A 49 2.66 -9.15 41.91
N PHE A 50 1.59 -9.69 42.48
CA PHE A 50 0.57 -10.46 41.74
C PHE A 50 -0.70 -9.66 41.48
N GLY A 51 -1.11 -8.78 42.40
CA GLY A 51 -2.26 -7.90 42.20
C GLY A 51 -1.99 -6.89 41.09
N LEU A 52 -1.13 -5.90 41.37
CA LEU A 52 -0.77 -4.85 40.41
C LEU A 52 -0.01 -5.43 39.20
N GLY A 53 0.93 -6.35 39.41
CA GLY A 53 1.71 -6.95 38.32
C GLY A 53 0.86 -7.59 37.22
N ASN A 54 -0.04 -8.52 37.58
CA ASN A 54 -0.93 -9.14 36.60
C ASN A 54 -2.02 -8.18 36.10
N GLY A 55 -2.52 -7.27 36.96
CA GLY A 55 -3.50 -6.27 36.58
C GLY A 55 -2.98 -5.34 35.46
N LEU A 56 -1.71 -4.93 35.54
CA LEU A 56 -1.02 -4.19 34.49
C LEU A 56 -0.82 -5.03 33.22
N GLY A 57 -0.50 -6.32 33.37
CA GLY A 57 -0.41 -7.26 32.24
C GLY A 57 -1.73 -7.41 31.48
N ILE A 58 -2.86 -7.49 32.19
CA ILE A 58 -4.20 -7.56 31.57
C ILE A 58 -4.55 -6.22 30.91
N SER A 59 -4.27 -5.11 31.59
CA SER A 59 -4.51 -3.76 31.08
C SER A 59 -3.66 -3.45 29.83
N CYS A 60 -2.46 -4.03 29.72
CA CYS A 60 -1.62 -3.98 28.52
C CYS A 60 -2.38 -4.50 27.28
N LEU A 61 -3.04 -5.66 27.35
CA LEU A 61 -3.83 -6.16 26.22
C LEU A 61 -5.05 -5.28 25.91
N GLY A 62 -5.69 -4.71 26.94
CA GLY A 62 -6.76 -3.74 26.76
C GLY A 62 -6.30 -2.48 26.01
N LEU A 63 -5.12 -1.96 26.36
CA LEU A 63 -4.47 -0.84 25.66
C LEU A 63 -4.03 -1.22 24.24
N ILE A 64 -3.53 -2.44 24.04
CA ILE A 64 -3.20 -2.94 22.69
C ILE A 64 -4.46 -2.99 21.82
N TRP A 65 -5.58 -3.46 22.36
CA TRP A 65 -6.86 -3.45 21.66
C TRP A 65 -7.33 -2.03 21.30
N LEU A 66 -7.22 -1.06 22.21
CA LEU A 66 -7.48 0.36 21.90
C LEU A 66 -6.56 0.88 20.80
N GLY A 67 -5.28 0.51 20.83
CA GLY A 67 -4.33 0.85 19.78
C GLY A 67 -4.73 0.27 18.43
N CYS A 68 -5.19 -0.99 18.38
CA CYS A 68 -5.71 -1.59 17.15
C CYS A 68 -6.98 -0.89 16.63
N LEU A 69 -7.91 -0.49 17.51
CA LEU A 69 -9.08 0.29 17.10
C LEU A 69 -8.66 1.64 16.51
N ALA A 70 -7.78 2.36 17.20
CA ALA A 70 -7.26 3.64 16.73
C ALA A 70 -6.50 3.51 15.39
N PHE A 71 -5.72 2.44 15.24
CA PHE A 71 -5.01 2.14 14.00
C PHE A 71 -5.97 1.94 12.83
N GLU A 72 -7.10 1.26 13.03
CA GLU A 72 -8.10 1.07 11.98
C GLU A 72 -9.07 2.26 11.83
N GLY A 73 -8.85 3.36 12.55
CA GLY A 73 -9.74 4.53 12.54
C GLY A 73 -11.11 4.25 13.18
N GLU A 74 -11.24 3.18 13.98
CA GLU A 74 -12.48 2.82 14.65
C GLU A 74 -12.58 3.51 16.02
N THR A 75 -13.72 4.13 16.30
CA THR A 75 -14.09 4.59 17.64
C THR A 75 -15.31 3.84 18.13
N ARG A 76 -15.29 3.39 19.39
CA ARG A 76 -16.43 2.71 20.02
C ARG A 76 -16.78 3.39 21.32
N LYS A 77 -18.07 3.65 21.52
CA LYS A 77 -18.58 4.13 22.82
C LYS A 77 -18.23 3.10 23.89
N GLY A 78 -17.67 3.57 25.00
CA GLY A 78 -17.27 2.70 26.12
C GLY A 78 -15.98 1.90 25.92
N ALA A 79 -15.23 2.08 24.82
CA ALA A 79 -13.99 1.32 24.59
C ALA A 79 -12.97 1.47 25.74
N GLY A 80 -12.82 2.69 26.29
CA GLY A 80 -11.92 2.91 27.42
C GLY A 80 -12.31 2.10 28.66
N LEU A 81 -13.61 1.99 28.94
CA LEU A 81 -14.12 1.18 30.05
C LEU A 81 -13.85 -0.30 29.81
N VAL A 82 -14.11 -0.80 28.60
CA VAL A 82 -13.81 -2.19 28.23
C VAL A 82 -12.32 -2.47 28.33
N ALA A 83 -11.44 -1.54 27.94
CA ALA A 83 -10.00 -1.71 28.06
C ALA A 83 -9.51 -1.78 29.51
N ALA A 84 -10.11 -0.98 30.41
CA ALA A 84 -9.76 -0.96 31.82
C ALA A 84 -10.40 -2.11 32.63
N ALA A 85 -11.53 -2.65 32.16
CA ALA A 85 -12.36 -3.59 32.91
C ALA A 85 -11.60 -4.80 33.46
N GLY A 86 -10.73 -5.43 32.66
CA GLY A 86 -10.00 -6.62 33.10
C GLY A 86 -9.01 -6.37 34.22
N GLY A 87 -8.28 -5.24 34.17
CA GLY A 87 -7.38 -4.85 35.27
C GLY A 87 -8.16 -4.56 36.55
N VAL A 88 -9.30 -3.88 36.43
CA VAL A 88 -10.19 -3.58 37.56
C VAL A 88 -10.79 -4.85 38.15
N VAL A 89 -11.32 -5.75 37.31
CA VAL A 89 -11.86 -7.05 37.74
C VAL A 89 -10.78 -7.88 38.43
N TRP A 90 -9.56 -7.91 37.89
CA TRP A 90 -8.44 -8.62 38.51
C TRP A 90 -8.12 -8.08 39.91
N LEU A 91 -8.00 -6.76 40.07
CA LEU A 91 -7.73 -6.15 41.36
C LEU A 91 -8.87 -6.34 42.36
N ALA A 92 -10.12 -6.27 41.88
CA ALA A 92 -11.30 -6.55 42.70
C ALA A 92 -11.31 -8.00 43.20
N LEU A 93 -10.98 -8.98 42.34
CA LEU A 93 -10.83 -10.38 42.75
C LEU A 93 -9.67 -10.54 43.75
N PHE A 94 -8.54 -9.86 43.51
CA PHE A 94 -7.37 -9.92 44.39
C PHE A 94 -7.61 -9.30 45.77
N ALA A 95 -8.61 -8.42 45.92
CA ALA A 95 -9.01 -7.89 47.22
C ALA A 95 -9.60 -8.96 48.16
N PHE A 96 -10.06 -10.09 47.63
CA PHE A 96 -10.56 -11.21 48.44
C PHE A 96 -9.38 -12.11 48.88
N PRO A 97 -9.13 -12.28 50.20
CA PRO A 97 -7.99 -13.07 50.69
C PRO A 97 -8.00 -14.54 50.21
N SER A 98 -9.18 -15.15 50.07
CA SER A 98 -9.33 -16.51 49.55
C SER A 98 -8.82 -16.63 48.12
N PHE A 99 -9.14 -15.67 47.26
CA PHE A 99 -8.64 -15.62 45.88
C PHE A 99 -7.14 -15.28 45.83
N ALA A 100 -6.68 -14.34 46.65
CA ALA A 100 -5.28 -13.94 46.69
C ALA A 100 -4.35 -15.11 47.09
N ALA A 101 -4.79 -15.96 48.02
CA ALA A 101 -4.06 -17.14 48.47
C ALA A 101 -4.09 -18.29 47.45
N ASP A 102 -5.22 -18.50 46.76
CA ASP A 102 -5.41 -19.63 45.85
C ASP A 102 -4.70 -19.41 44.50
N LEU A 103 -3.66 -20.20 44.23
CA LEU A 103 -2.94 -20.16 42.95
C LEU A 103 -3.82 -20.63 41.78
N GLY A 104 -4.61 -21.69 41.96
CA GLY A 104 -5.48 -22.23 40.92
C GLY A 104 -6.55 -21.24 40.48
N ALA A 105 -7.21 -20.58 41.44
CA ALA A 105 -8.21 -19.54 41.16
C ALA A 105 -7.60 -18.35 40.38
N ARG A 106 -6.39 -17.92 40.77
CA ARG A 106 -5.63 -16.87 40.06
C ARG A 106 -5.26 -17.30 38.64
N ILE A 107 -4.79 -18.53 38.47
CA ILE A 107 -4.47 -19.10 37.16
C ILE A 107 -5.69 -19.09 36.25
N PHE A 108 -6.83 -19.57 36.75
CA PHE A 108 -8.09 -19.64 36.03
C PHE A 108 -8.59 -18.27 35.59
N ALA A 109 -8.70 -17.31 36.54
CA ALA A 109 -9.18 -15.97 36.25
C ALA A 109 -8.25 -15.21 35.27
N ALA A 110 -6.94 -15.32 35.46
CA ALA A 110 -5.98 -14.71 34.55
C ALA A 110 -6.11 -15.30 33.13
N SER A 111 -6.26 -16.62 33.00
CA SER A 111 -6.44 -17.28 31.71
C SER A 111 -7.66 -16.77 30.95
N ILE A 112 -8.80 -16.59 31.62
CA ILE A 112 -10.00 -16.04 31.00
C ILE A 112 -9.78 -14.59 30.54
N LEU A 113 -9.21 -13.74 31.40
CA LEU A 113 -9.01 -12.33 31.09
C LEU A 113 -8.01 -12.14 29.94
N PHE A 114 -6.85 -12.80 30.00
CA PHE A 114 -5.85 -12.73 28.92
C PHE A 114 -6.39 -13.29 27.61
N ALA A 115 -7.08 -14.44 27.63
CA ALA A 115 -7.70 -15.00 26.43
C ALA A 115 -8.76 -14.06 25.85
N GLY A 116 -9.64 -13.52 26.70
CA GLY A 116 -10.69 -12.59 26.29
C GLY A 116 -10.17 -11.39 25.52
N TYR A 117 -9.18 -10.66 26.06
CA TYR A 117 -8.61 -9.52 25.34
C TYR A 117 -7.83 -9.91 24.09
N SER A 118 -7.11 -11.04 24.12
CA SER A 118 -6.35 -11.50 22.95
C SER A 118 -7.29 -11.81 21.78
N LEU A 119 -8.40 -12.49 22.06
CA LEU A 119 -9.42 -12.81 21.07
C LEU A 119 -10.23 -11.57 20.64
N LEU A 120 -10.39 -10.58 21.52
CA LEU A 120 -11.06 -9.31 21.21
C LEU A 120 -10.31 -8.47 20.16
N ILE A 121 -8.98 -8.61 20.07
CA ILE A 121 -8.14 -7.94 19.07
C ILE A 121 -8.38 -8.49 17.65
N ILE A 122 -8.58 -9.80 17.53
CA ILE A 122 -8.69 -10.51 16.23
C ILE A 122 -9.75 -9.91 15.30
N PRO A 123 -11.02 -9.70 15.69
CA PRO A 123 -12.03 -9.17 14.78
C PRO A 123 -11.75 -7.73 14.34
N VAL A 124 -10.96 -6.94 15.09
CA VAL A 124 -10.46 -5.63 14.65
C VAL A 124 -9.48 -5.79 13.51
N LEU A 125 -8.48 -6.64 13.69
CA LEU A 125 -7.47 -6.88 12.67
C LEU A 125 -8.06 -7.57 11.42
N VAL A 126 -8.97 -8.53 11.56
CA VAL A 126 -9.59 -9.20 10.41
C VAL A 126 -10.39 -8.21 9.55
N ARG A 127 -11.15 -7.29 10.18
CA ARG A 127 -11.87 -6.23 9.45
C ARG A 127 -10.89 -5.24 8.80
N GLY A 128 -9.83 -4.86 9.51
CA GLY A 128 -8.74 -4.06 8.94
C GLY A 128 -8.12 -4.69 7.70
N GLN A 129 -7.87 -6.00 7.71
CA GLN A 129 -7.31 -6.72 6.56
C GLN A 129 -8.19 -6.68 5.34
N ARG A 130 -9.51 -6.79 5.53
CA ARG A 130 -10.47 -6.74 4.42
C ARG A 130 -10.54 -5.35 3.79
N ARG A 131 -10.31 -4.28 4.57
CA ARG A 131 -10.32 -2.89 4.08
C ARG A 131 -9.00 -2.50 3.41
N GLU A 132 -7.89 -2.81 4.07
CA GLU A 132 -6.55 -2.48 3.62
C GLU A 132 -5.65 -3.69 3.84
N PRO A 133 -5.41 -4.57 2.86
CA PRO A 133 -4.60 -5.76 3.10
C PRO A 133 -3.14 -5.38 3.42
N LEU A 134 -2.67 -5.79 4.59
CA LEU A 134 -1.30 -5.65 5.08
C LEU A 134 -0.78 -7.04 5.51
N PRO A 135 0.21 -7.64 4.84
CA PRO A 135 0.88 -8.86 5.27
C PRO A 135 1.23 -8.91 6.77
N ALA A 136 1.77 -7.84 7.34
CA ALA A 136 2.11 -7.80 8.78
C ALA A 136 0.89 -7.99 9.69
N ARG A 137 -0.31 -7.65 9.22
CA ARG A 137 -1.55 -7.84 9.99
C ARG A 137 -1.90 -9.32 10.15
N MET A 138 -1.55 -10.18 9.20
CA MET A 138 -1.71 -11.64 9.34
C MET A 138 -0.85 -12.18 10.48
N VAL A 139 0.40 -11.70 10.57
CA VAL A 139 1.30 -12.07 11.67
C VAL A 139 0.71 -11.66 13.01
N ALA A 140 0.12 -10.46 13.10
CA ALA A 140 -0.54 -10.01 14.33
C ALA A 140 -1.78 -10.86 14.68
N ILE A 141 -2.61 -11.23 13.70
CA ILE A 141 -3.78 -12.10 13.92
C ILE A 141 -3.36 -13.47 14.44
N VAL A 142 -2.36 -14.09 13.81
CA VAL A 142 -1.83 -15.38 14.26
C VAL A 142 -1.25 -15.23 15.66
N ALA A 143 -0.48 -14.16 15.92
CA ALA A 143 0.14 -13.95 17.21
C ALA A 143 -0.88 -13.79 18.35
N PHE A 144 -1.91 -12.95 18.20
CA PHE A 144 -2.95 -12.80 19.23
C PHE A 144 -3.88 -14.01 19.31
N GLY A 145 -4.11 -14.71 18.19
CA GLY A 145 -4.87 -15.96 18.12
C GLY A 145 -4.21 -17.08 18.92
N THR A 146 -2.94 -17.39 18.66
CA THR A 146 -2.22 -18.43 19.39
C THR A 146 -2.03 -18.05 20.86
N HIS A 147 -1.82 -16.76 21.16
CA HIS A 147 -1.78 -16.26 22.54
C HIS A 147 -3.09 -16.55 23.30
N GLY A 148 -4.23 -16.21 22.71
CA GLY A 148 -5.54 -16.46 23.32
C GLY A 148 -5.80 -17.96 23.55
N VAL A 149 -5.50 -18.80 22.55
CA VAL A 149 -5.66 -20.25 22.64
C VAL A 149 -4.74 -20.85 23.71
N ALA A 150 -3.48 -20.42 23.80
CA ALA A 150 -2.54 -20.88 24.82
C ALA A 150 -3.04 -20.59 26.25
N HIS A 151 -3.66 -19.42 26.47
CA HIS A 151 -4.31 -19.12 27.76
C HIS A 151 -5.53 -19.99 28.05
N LEU A 152 -6.32 -20.35 27.02
CA LEU A 152 -7.45 -21.26 27.18
C LEU A 152 -6.98 -22.68 27.51
N ILE A 153 -5.92 -23.18 26.89
CA ILE A 153 -5.31 -24.50 27.18
C ILE A 153 -4.88 -24.62 28.64
N ARG A 154 -4.43 -23.52 29.26
CA ARG A 154 -4.04 -23.50 30.68
C ARG A 154 -5.18 -23.84 31.64
N ILE A 155 -6.44 -23.64 31.24
CA ILE A 155 -7.61 -23.96 32.08
C ILE A 155 -7.73 -25.48 32.32
N PRO A 156 -7.91 -26.35 31.31
CA PRO A 156 -7.97 -27.79 31.52
C PRO A 156 -6.66 -28.36 32.09
N MET A 157 -5.49 -27.82 31.72
CA MET A 157 -4.20 -28.27 32.27
C MET A 157 -4.11 -28.09 33.78
N GLN A 158 -4.73 -27.03 34.33
CA GLN A 158 -4.79 -26.81 35.77
C GLN A 158 -5.60 -27.88 36.52
N PHE A 159 -6.49 -28.61 35.84
CA PHE A 159 -7.24 -29.73 36.42
C PHE A 159 -6.56 -31.09 36.20
N ILE A 160 -5.81 -31.24 35.10
CA ILE A 160 -5.10 -32.49 34.76
C ILE A 160 -3.82 -32.63 35.59
N GLU A 161 -2.99 -31.59 35.62
CA GLU A 161 -1.74 -31.57 36.37
C GLU A 161 -1.59 -30.18 37.03
N PRO A 162 -2.25 -29.96 38.18
CA PRO A 162 -2.29 -28.66 38.84
C PRO A 162 -0.89 -28.12 39.14
N VAL A 163 -0.68 -26.82 38.93
CA VAL A 163 0.60 -26.17 39.26
C VAL A 163 0.80 -26.19 40.78
N GLN A 164 1.65 -27.09 41.24
CA GLN A 164 2.15 -27.17 42.60
C GLN A 164 3.67 -27.28 42.57
N LEU A 165 4.36 -26.60 43.49
CA LEU A 165 5.81 -26.68 43.60
C LEU A 165 6.16 -27.96 44.38
N VAL A 166 6.45 -29.04 43.66
CA VAL A 166 6.96 -30.29 44.27
C VAL A 166 8.47 -30.25 44.20
N ALA A 167 9.15 -30.28 45.35
CA ALA A 167 10.60 -30.14 45.45
C ALA A 167 11.17 -28.92 44.68
N GLY A 168 10.43 -27.80 44.67
CA GLY A 168 10.83 -26.56 43.99
C GLY A 168 10.64 -26.54 42.47
N HIS A 169 10.10 -27.61 41.87
CA HIS A 169 9.87 -27.71 40.43
C HIS A 169 8.37 -27.60 40.12
N ALA A 170 8.03 -26.84 39.08
CA ALA A 170 6.68 -26.78 38.53
C ALA A 170 6.53 -27.81 37.39
N PRO A 171 5.29 -28.19 37.02
CA PRO A 171 5.05 -29.05 35.87
C PRO A 171 5.71 -28.53 34.58
N LEU A 172 6.21 -29.44 33.74
CA LEU A 172 6.92 -29.09 32.50
C LEU A 172 6.05 -28.20 31.60
N TRP A 173 4.75 -28.50 31.50
CA TRP A 173 3.82 -27.72 30.68
C TRP A 173 3.75 -26.26 31.13
N TYR A 174 3.86 -26.00 32.44
CA TYR A 174 3.79 -24.64 32.99
C TYR A 174 5.02 -23.83 32.60
N GLY A 175 6.22 -24.43 32.74
CA GLY A 175 7.47 -23.81 32.30
C GLY A 175 7.50 -23.55 30.79
N ALA A 176 7.10 -24.55 29.99
CA ALA A 176 7.00 -24.43 28.53
C ALA A 176 6.02 -23.33 28.11
N MET A 177 4.86 -23.22 28.77
CA MET A 177 3.87 -22.19 28.47
C MET A 177 4.36 -20.80 28.86
N MET A 178 5.04 -20.65 30.01
CA MET A 178 5.64 -19.37 30.42
C MET A 178 6.68 -18.88 29.42
N PHE A 179 7.52 -19.78 28.92
CA PHE A 179 8.46 -19.47 27.86
C PHE A 179 7.75 -19.13 26.54
N ALA A 180 6.70 -19.88 26.18
CA ALA A 180 5.88 -19.59 25.01
C ALA A 180 5.21 -18.21 25.11
N PHE A 181 4.67 -17.81 26.26
CA PHE A 181 4.08 -16.48 26.47
C PHE A 181 5.13 -15.36 26.36
N PHE A 182 6.36 -15.59 26.82
CA PHE A 182 7.45 -14.65 26.60
C PHE A 182 7.73 -14.45 25.10
N LEU A 183 7.87 -15.55 24.33
CA LEU A 183 8.05 -15.50 22.88
C LEU A 183 6.86 -14.86 22.17
N GLN A 184 5.64 -15.17 22.61
CA GLN A 184 4.40 -14.64 22.06
C GLN A 184 4.27 -13.13 22.30
N GLY A 185 4.72 -12.64 23.46
CA GLY A 185 4.84 -11.22 23.75
C GLY A 185 5.78 -10.53 22.76
N LEU A 186 6.95 -11.11 22.50
CA LEU A 186 7.90 -10.61 21.50
C LEU A 186 7.31 -10.64 20.07
N ALA A 187 6.66 -11.74 19.68
CA ALA A 187 6.03 -11.87 18.37
C ALA A 187 4.91 -10.84 18.16
N SER A 188 4.07 -10.62 19.17
CA SER A 188 2.98 -9.64 19.13
C SER A 188 3.53 -8.22 19.02
N ALA A 189 4.57 -7.91 19.79
CA ALA A 189 5.32 -6.66 19.72
C ALA A 189 5.87 -6.37 18.32
N LEU A 190 6.58 -7.35 17.73
CA LEU A 190 7.15 -7.24 16.40
C LEU A 190 6.07 -7.12 15.33
N ALA A 191 4.93 -7.82 15.49
CA ALA A 191 3.82 -7.73 14.57
C ALA A 191 3.16 -6.34 14.58
N ILE A 192 2.94 -5.75 15.76
CA ILE A 192 2.45 -4.36 15.88
C ILE A 192 3.43 -3.39 15.20
N PHE A 193 4.73 -3.52 15.49
CA PHE A 193 5.76 -2.68 14.87
C PHE A 193 5.78 -2.84 13.34
N ALA A 194 5.73 -4.07 12.83
CA ALA A 194 5.70 -4.35 11.41
C ALA A 194 4.47 -3.73 10.73
N MET A 195 3.28 -3.74 11.37
CA MET A 195 2.09 -3.08 10.84
C MET A 195 2.26 -1.56 10.73
N VAL A 196 2.82 -0.92 11.76
CA VAL A 196 3.12 0.53 11.75
C VAL A 196 4.09 0.86 10.62
N HIS A 197 5.20 0.12 10.56
CA HIS A 197 6.24 0.32 9.56
C HIS A 197 5.74 0.09 8.14
N GLU A 198 4.97 -0.98 7.91
CA GLU A 198 4.42 -1.32 6.60
C GLU A 198 3.45 -0.24 6.11
N ARG A 199 2.53 0.22 6.96
CA ARG A 199 1.61 1.31 6.59
C ARG A 199 2.34 2.62 6.33
N ALA A 200 3.33 2.97 7.15
CA ALA A 200 4.17 4.15 6.93
C ALA A 200 4.92 4.06 5.60
N THR A 201 5.60 2.94 5.34
CA THR A 201 6.30 2.67 4.09
C THR A 201 5.37 2.77 2.88
N ARG A 202 4.14 2.24 3.00
CA ARG A 202 3.14 2.32 1.94
C ARG A 202 2.70 3.76 1.67
N ARG A 203 2.49 4.56 2.72
CA ARG A 203 2.18 6.00 2.59
C ARG A 203 3.32 6.75 1.90
N TYR A 204 4.57 6.53 2.32
CA TYR A 204 5.73 7.13 1.68
C TYR A 204 5.89 6.70 0.23
N LYS A 205 5.65 5.42 -0.07
CA LYS A 205 5.67 4.90 -1.43
C LYS A 205 4.63 5.58 -2.31
N ILE A 206 3.38 5.68 -1.84
CA ILE A 206 2.31 6.40 -2.56
C ILE A 206 2.71 7.85 -2.80
N ALA A 207 3.11 8.58 -1.75
CA ALA A 207 3.54 9.98 -1.87
C ALA A 207 4.74 10.17 -2.82
N SER A 208 5.63 9.17 -2.90
CA SER A 208 6.79 9.18 -3.80
C SER A 208 6.47 8.71 -5.23
N GLU A 209 5.29 8.14 -5.47
CA GLU A 209 4.82 7.67 -6.78
C GLU A 209 3.74 8.58 -7.39
N THR A 210 3.18 9.51 -6.62
CA THR A 210 2.15 10.44 -7.09
C THR A 210 2.70 11.85 -7.30
N ASP A 211 2.13 12.57 -8.27
CA ASP A 211 2.28 14.01 -8.41
C ASP A 211 1.44 14.73 -7.35
N ALA A 212 2.03 15.70 -6.64
CA ALA A 212 1.38 16.33 -5.49
C ALA A 212 0.17 17.20 -5.86
N LEU A 213 0.13 17.74 -7.08
CA LEU A 213 -0.95 18.60 -7.56
C LEU A 213 -2.10 17.78 -8.12
N THR A 214 -1.82 16.93 -9.09
CA THR A 214 -2.85 16.22 -9.87
C THR A 214 -3.23 14.85 -9.29
N LEU A 215 -2.46 14.35 -8.30
CA LEU A 215 -2.58 13.00 -7.73
C LEU A 215 -2.41 11.84 -8.72
N LEU A 216 -2.03 12.15 -9.96
CA LEU A 216 -1.67 11.15 -10.97
C LEU A 216 -0.33 10.51 -10.62
N ARG A 217 0.05 9.46 -11.34
CA ARG A 217 1.42 8.94 -11.27
C ARG A 217 2.40 10.04 -11.65
N ASN A 218 3.43 10.26 -10.85
CA ASN A 218 4.53 11.11 -11.27
C ASN A 218 5.34 10.43 -12.38
N ARG A 219 6.26 11.18 -13.01
CA ARG A 219 7.10 10.69 -14.11
C ARG A 219 7.72 9.32 -13.85
N ARG A 220 8.36 9.13 -12.69
CA ARG A 220 9.01 7.87 -12.34
C ARG A 220 7.99 6.73 -12.24
N ALA A 221 6.90 6.93 -11.51
CA ALA A 221 5.87 5.90 -11.33
C ALA A 221 5.11 5.56 -12.62
N PHE A 222 4.96 6.52 -13.53
CA PHE A 222 4.40 6.31 -14.86
C PHE A 222 5.27 5.35 -15.67
N ILE A 223 6.59 5.61 -15.73
CA ILE A 223 7.56 4.77 -16.43
C ILE A 223 7.56 3.35 -15.85
N ASP A 224 7.66 3.23 -14.53
CA ASP A 224 7.69 1.95 -13.84
C ASP A 224 6.40 1.13 -14.06
N ALA A 225 5.25 1.81 -14.12
CA ALA A 225 3.97 1.17 -14.38
C ALA A 225 3.89 0.61 -15.82
N ILE A 226 4.43 1.31 -16.81
CA ILE A 226 4.50 0.84 -18.19
C ILE A 226 5.43 -0.38 -18.28
N ALA A 227 6.60 -0.33 -17.64
CA ALA A 227 7.54 -1.44 -17.61
C ALA A 227 6.91 -2.72 -17.03
N ARG A 228 6.18 -2.59 -15.91
CA ARG A 228 5.44 -3.70 -15.30
C ARG A 228 4.34 -4.23 -16.21
N ALA A 229 3.50 -3.35 -16.77
CA ALA A 229 2.40 -3.76 -17.65
C ALA A 229 2.89 -4.53 -18.89
N ARG A 230 4.07 -4.19 -19.41
CA ARG A 230 4.70 -4.92 -20.53
C ARG A 230 5.34 -6.24 -20.10
N ALA A 231 5.90 -6.32 -18.90
CA ALA A 231 6.45 -7.55 -18.34
C ALA A 231 5.36 -8.60 -18.07
N ASP A 232 4.24 -8.18 -17.46
CA ASP A 232 3.10 -9.05 -17.14
C ASP A 232 2.44 -9.67 -18.38
N ALA A 233 2.53 -8.98 -19.52
CA ALA A 233 2.04 -9.46 -20.81
C ALA A 233 2.96 -10.52 -21.47
N GLY A 234 3.97 -11.04 -20.77
CA GLY A 234 4.73 -12.23 -21.16
C GLY A 234 5.63 -12.05 -22.38
N GLY A 235 6.08 -10.83 -22.69
CA GLY A 235 6.94 -10.55 -23.85
C GLY A 235 6.23 -10.61 -25.22
N ALA A 236 5.03 -11.21 -25.28
CA ALA A 236 4.16 -11.28 -26.46
C ALA A 236 3.11 -10.15 -26.50
N ALA A 237 3.33 -9.06 -25.74
CA ALA A 237 2.45 -7.91 -25.76
C ALA A 237 2.30 -7.42 -27.21
N SER A 238 1.09 -7.57 -27.77
CA SER A 238 0.68 -6.88 -28.98
C SER A 238 1.02 -5.38 -28.83
N GLY A 239 1.38 -4.71 -29.92
CA GLY A 239 1.90 -3.33 -29.88
C GLY A 239 1.07 -2.38 -29.00
N ALA A 240 1.72 -1.41 -28.36
CA ALA A 240 1.09 -0.43 -27.48
C ALA A 240 1.29 0.98 -28.03
N VAL A 241 0.70 1.99 -27.39
CA VAL A 241 0.92 3.40 -27.75
C VAL A 241 1.36 4.17 -26.51
N LEU A 242 2.39 4.99 -26.66
CA LEU A 242 2.78 6.03 -25.71
C LEU A 242 2.38 7.39 -26.30
N ALA A 243 1.56 8.15 -25.59
CA ALA A 243 1.17 9.49 -25.96
C ALA A 243 1.64 10.51 -24.92
N LEU A 244 2.20 11.62 -25.41
CA LEU A 244 2.49 12.82 -24.65
C LEU A 244 1.41 13.84 -24.93
N VAL A 245 0.88 14.43 -23.87
CA VAL A 245 -0.22 15.39 -23.88
C VAL A 245 0.27 16.67 -23.24
N ASP A 246 0.05 17.80 -23.89
CA ASP A 246 0.49 19.11 -23.40
C ASP A 246 -0.66 20.11 -23.50
N ALA A 247 -0.88 20.88 -22.42
CA ALA A 247 -1.90 21.91 -22.38
C ALA A 247 -1.48 23.14 -23.20
N ASP A 248 -2.23 23.42 -24.26
CA ASP A 248 -1.93 24.50 -25.17
C ASP A 248 -2.09 25.85 -24.48
N HIS A 249 -1.15 26.76 -24.73
CA HIS A 249 -1.14 28.12 -24.18
C HIS A 249 -1.21 28.18 -22.64
N PHE A 250 -0.83 27.11 -21.93
CA PHE A 250 -0.87 27.06 -20.46
C PHE A 250 -0.12 28.20 -19.77
N LYS A 251 1.03 28.60 -20.33
CA LYS A 251 1.78 29.77 -19.84
C LYS A 251 0.93 31.06 -19.86
N GLN A 252 0.11 31.27 -20.89
CA GLN A 252 -0.75 32.46 -20.96
C GLN A 252 -1.82 32.44 -19.85
N VAL A 253 -2.32 31.26 -19.47
CA VAL A 253 -3.24 31.14 -18.34
C VAL A 253 -2.55 31.57 -17.04
N ASN A 254 -1.35 31.04 -16.78
CA ASN A 254 -0.56 31.44 -15.60
C ASN A 254 -0.25 32.94 -15.58
N ASP A 255 0.17 33.48 -16.72
CA ASP A 255 0.58 34.88 -16.83
C ASP A 255 -0.63 35.84 -16.69
N THR A 256 -1.84 35.39 -17.04
CA THR A 256 -3.06 36.24 -17.03
C THR A 256 -3.89 36.08 -15.75
N TYR A 257 -4.06 34.85 -15.26
CA TYR A 257 -4.96 34.49 -14.15
C TYR A 257 -4.20 34.01 -12.90
N GLY A 258 -2.87 33.99 -12.95
CA GLY A 258 -2.01 33.54 -11.85
C GLY A 258 -1.85 32.02 -11.77
N HIS A 259 -0.86 31.60 -10.98
CA HIS A 259 -0.51 30.18 -10.83
C HIS A 259 -1.63 29.32 -10.24
N ALA A 260 -2.47 29.86 -9.35
CA ALA A 260 -3.59 29.12 -8.77
C ALA A 260 -4.62 28.70 -9.83
N ALA A 261 -4.85 29.55 -10.84
CA ALA A 261 -5.71 29.21 -11.97
C ALA A 261 -5.10 28.10 -12.83
N GLY A 262 -3.80 28.19 -13.13
CA GLY A 262 -3.08 27.13 -13.83
C GLY A 262 -3.11 25.80 -13.08
N ASP A 263 -2.93 25.82 -11.76
CA ASP A 263 -3.02 24.63 -10.92
C ASP A 263 -4.41 23.98 -11.02
N THR A 264 -5.48 24.79 -11.01
CA THR A 264 -6.86 24.33 -11.18
C THR A 264 -7.07 23.68 -12.55
N VAL A 265 -6.54 24.29 -13.62
CA VAL A 265 -6.57 23.72 -14.98
C VAL A 265 -5.87 22.36 -15.04
N LEU A 266 -4.69 22.22 -14.42
CA LEU A 266 -3.95 20.95 -14.43
C LEU A 266 -4.66 19.86 -13.63
N VAL A 267 -5.30 20.21 -12.51
CA VAL A 267 -6.10 19.27 -11.71
C VAL A 267 -7.29 18.76 -12.53
N GLU A 268 -8.05 19.65 -13.18
CA GLU A 268 -9.21 19.24 -13.99
C GLU A 268 -8.79 18.47 -15.24
N LEU A 269 -7.70 18.86 -15.90
CA LEU A 269 -7.14 18.11 -17.02
C LEU A 269 -6.75 16.68 -16.58
N GLY A 270 -6.04 16.55 -15.45
CA GLY A 270 -5.66 15.24 -14.93
C GLY A 270 -6.86 14.35 -14.57
N ARG A 271 -7.93 14.95 -13.99
CA ARG A 271 -9.19 14.26 -13.70
C ARG A 271 -9.89 13.80 -14.96
N LEU A 272 -10.00 14.66 -15.98
CA LEU A 272 -10.62 14.33 -17.26
C LEU A 272 -9.84 13.21 -17.96
N LEU A 273 -8.52 13.32 -18.11
CA LEU A 273 -7.71 12.28 -18.71
C LEU A 273 -7.90 10.93 -18.02
N THR A 274 -7.96 10.91 -16.69
CA THR A 274 -8.17 9.68 -15.92
C THR A 274 -9.57 9.09 -16.09
N ARG A 275 -10.60 9.93 -16.19
CA ARG A 275 -12.00 9.50 -16.36
C ARG A 275 -12.26 8.94 -17.75
N GLU A 276 -11.66 9.54 -18.77
CA GLU A 276 -11.95 9.22 -20.17
C GLU A 276 -11.14 8.03 -20.71
N VAL A 277 -10.05 7.63 -20.05
CA VAL A 277 -9.29 6.44 -20.47
C VAL A 277 -9.79 5.16 -19.78
N PRO A 278 -9.78 3.99 -20.45
CA PRO A 278 -10.13 2.72 -19.84
C PRO A 278 -9.19 2.32 -18.69
N ARG A 279 -9.66 1.49 -17.75
CA ARG A 279 -8.87 0.99 -16.60
C ARG A 279 -7.53 0.34 -16.95
N ALA A 280 -7.41 -0.23 -18.15
CA ALA A 280 -6.18 -0.85 -18.64
C ALA A 280 -5.13 0.16 -19.13
N ALA A 281 -5.51 1.42 -19.37
CA ALA A 281 -4.59 2.50 -19.70
C ALA A 281 -3.88 3.04 -18.44
N ILE A 282 -2.75 3.70 -18.65
CA ILE A 282 -1.97 4.32 -17.57
C ILE A 282 -1.83 5.80 -17.88
N VAL A 283 -2.12 6.66 -16.89
CA VAL A 283 -1.95 8.11 -16.98
C VAL A 283 -0.95 8.56 -15.92
N GLY A 284 -0.12 9.54 -16.25
CA GLY A 284 0.80 10.21 -15.32
C GLY A 284 1.09 11.64 -15.73
N ARG A 285 1.60 12.45 -14.79
CA ARG A 285 2.15 13.79 -15.06
C ARG A 285 3.66 13.71 -15.13
N LEU A 286 4.24 14.20 -16.24
CA LEU A 286 5.67 14.07 -16.54
C LEU A 286 6.48 15.27 -16.03
N GLY A 287 5.84 16.43 -15.92
CA GLY A 287 6.40 17.67 -15.38
C GLY A 287 5.70 18.89 -15.99
N GLY A 288 5.66 20.03 -15.29
CA GLY A 288 4.99 21.23 -15.79
C GLY A 288 3.53 20.96 -16.21
N GLU A 289 3.22 21.27 -17.46
CA GLU A 289 1.95 21.04 -18.14
C GLU A 289 1.87 19.73 -18.95
N GLU A 290 2.90 18.88 -18.88
CA GLU A 290 3.01 17.67 -19.66
C GLU A 290 2.45 16.44 -18.93
N PHE A 291 1.59 15.70 -19.63
CA PHE A 291 1.00 14.45 -19.19
C PHE A 291 1.41 13.32 -20.15
N GLY A 292 1.45 12.10 -19.61
CA GLY A 292 1.70 10.88 -20.35
C GLY A 292 0.49 9.96 -20.29
N VAL A 293 0.13 9.37 -21.42
CA VAL A 293 -0.89 8.33 -21.54
C VAL A 293 -0.28 7.11 -22.21
N TYR A 294 -0.38 5.95 -21.58
CA TYR A 294 -0.01 4.67 -22.16
C TYR A 294 -1.25 3.83 -22.42
N LEU A 295 -1.40 3.37 -23.67
CA LEU A 295 -2.52 2.57 -24.13
C LEU A 295 -2.01 1.17 -24.53
N PRO A 296 -2.40 0.10 -23.83
CA PRO A 296 -2.08 -1.25 -24.28
C PRO A 296 -2.86 -1.57 -25.56
N ALA A 297 -2.38 -2.55 -26.34
CA ALA A 297 -3.01 -2.99 -27.60
C ALA A 297 -4.52 -3.19 -27.47
N SER A 298 -4.97 -3.80 -26.38
CA SER A 298 -6.38 -4.10 -26.15
C SER A 298 -7.24 -2.84 -26.10
N VAL A 299 -6.70 -1.71 -25.64
CA VAL A 299 -7.38 -0.42 -25.64
C VAL A 299 -7.36 0.20 -27.03
N VAL A 300 -6.18 0.24 -27.67
CA VAL A 300 -6.00 0.82 -29.01
C VAL A 300 -6.91 0.14 -30.04
N LEU A 301 -7.00 -1.20 -30.01
CA LEU A 301 -7.86 -1.97 -30.92
C LEU A 301 -9.36 -1.75 -30.69
N ARG A 302 -9.77 -1.44 -29.45
CA ARG A 302 -11.18 -1.18 -29.11
C ARG A 302 -11.59 0.27 -29.33
N GLN A 303 -10.65 1.20 -29.20
CA GLN A 303 -10.88 2.65 -29.25
C GLN A 303 -9.74 3.31 -30.03
N PRO A 304 -9.71 3.15 -31.37
CA PRO A 304 -8.64 3.71 -32.19
C PRO A 304 -8.57 5.24 -32.14
N ASP A 305 -9.72 5.89 -31.95
CA ASP A 305 -9.85 7.35 -31.94
C ASP A 305 -9.71 7.98 -30.53
N LEU A 306 -9.36 7.17 -29.50
CA LEU A 306 -9.33 7.62 -28.10
C LEU A 306 -8.52 8.90 -27.88
N LEU A 307 -7.38 9.06 -28.56
CA LEU A 307 -6.55 10.25 -28.40
C LEU A 307 -7.22 11.50 -28.99
N ASP A 308 -7.92 11.39 -30.12
CA ASP A 308 -8.65 12.52 -30.70
C ASP A 308 -9.90 12.85 -29.88
N ASP A 309 -10.60 11.83 -29.39
CA ASP A 309 -11.70 11.98 -28.44
C ASP A 309 -11.27 12.73 -27.16
N LEU A 310 -10.11 12.37 -26.59
CA LEU A 310 -9.55 13.07 -25.43
C LEU A 310 -9.32 14.55 -25.74
N ARG A 311 -8.72 14.84 -26.91
CA ARG A 311 -8.48 16.21 -27.36
C ARG A 311 -9.78 17.01 -27.46
N ILE A 312 -10.81 16.45 -28.10
CA ILE A 312 -12.12 17.10 -28.24
C ILE A 312 -12.75 17.33 -26.86
N ARG A 313 -12.76 16.31 -25.99
CA ARG A 313 -13.35 16.41 -24.65
C ARG A 313 -12.65 17.45 -23.78
N VAL A 314 -11.33 17.56 -23.85
CA VAL A 314 -10.58 18.62 -23.15
C VAL A 314 -10.94 20.00 -23.68
N GLY A 315 -11.12 20.16 -25.00
CA GLY A 315 -11.57 21.43 -25.59
C GLY A 315 -12.95 21.88 -25.11
N HIS A 316 -13.77 20.97 -24.58
CA HIS A 316 -15.08 21.25 -23.96
C HIS A 316 -15.05 21.22 -22.43
N MET A 317 -13.88 21.07 -21.81
CA MET A 317 -13.73 21.05 -20.35
C MET A 317 -14.10 22.40 -19.76
N LEU A 318 -14.99 22.39 -18.77
CA LEU A 318 -15.28 23.55 -17.94
C LEU A 318 -14.42 23.49 -16.69
N VAL A 319 -13.71 24.58 -16.41
CA VAL A 319 -12.87 24.71 -15.22
C VAL A 319 -13.55 25.71 -14.29
N GLU A 320 -14.03 25.24 -13.15
CA GLU A 320 -14.61 26.10 -12.11
C GLU A 320 -13.48 26.82 -11.37
N HIS A 321 -13.43 28.14 -11.50
CA HIS A 321 -12.49 29.02 -10.81
C HIS A 321 -13.22 30.32 -10.43
N GLU A 322 -12.65 31.13 -9.51
CA GLU A 322 -13.20 32.44 -9.14
C GLU A 322 -13.33 33.39 -10.36
N ASP A 323 -12.49 33.18 -11.37
CA ASP A 323 -12.49 33.89 -12.65
C ASP A 323 -13.03 32.96 -13.75
N GLN A 324 -13.64 33.54 -14.78
CA GLN A 324 -14.03 32.78 -15.96
C GLN A 324 -12.78 32.48 -16.82
N LEU A 325 -12.27 31.25 -16.70
CA LEU A 325 -11.08 30.81 -17.44
C LEU A 325 -11.40 30.52 -18.92
N PRO A 326 -10.44 30.75 -19.84
CA PRO A 326 -10.61 30.40 -21.24
C PRO A 326 -10.67 28.88 -21.43
N ALA A 327 -11.32 28.44 -22.51
CA ALA A 327 -11.27 27.04 -22.91
C ALA A 327 -9.81 26.64 -23.22
N ILE A 328 -9.40 25.48 -22.69
CA ILE A 328 -8.06 24.94 -22.88
C ILE A 328 -8.12 23.79 -23.86
N THR A 329 -7.21 23.78 -24.84
CA THR A 329 -7.01 22.66 -25.76
C THR A 329 -5.73 21.92 -25.40
N ILE A 330 -5.58 20.72 -25.95
CA ILE A 330 -4.35 19.95 -25.81
C ILE A 330 -3.79 19.55 -27.17
N SER A 331 -2.47 19.53 -27.24
CA SER A 331 -1.73 18.90 -28.34
C SER A 331 -1.23 17.53 -27.89
N ILE A 332 -1.31 16.53 -28.77
CA ILE A 332 -0.94 15.14 -28.45
C ILE A 332 0.06 14.59 -29.45
N GLY A 333 1.22 14.17 -28.97
CA GLY A 333 2.19 13.38 -29.74
C GLY A 333 2.17 11.91 -29.34
N ALA A 334 1.83 11.02 -30.27
CA ALA A 334 1.71 9.59 -30.00
C ALA A 334 2.77 8.77 -30.73
N ALA A 335 3.33 7.76 -30.09
CA ALA A 335 4.29 6.82 -30.69
C ALA A 335 3.83 5.38 -30.48
N SER A 336 3.80 4.63 -31.58
CA SER A 336 3.58 3.19 -31.55
C SER A 336 4.78 2.49 -30.94
N LEU A 337 4.50 1.62 -29.98
CA LEU A 337 5.46 0.77 -29.31
C LEU A 337 5.36 -0.64 -29.89
N PRO A 338 6.40 -1.15 -30.56
CA PRO A 338 6.39 -2.52 -31.08
C PRO A 338 6.27 -3.54 -29.94
N ALA A 339 5.95 -4.78 -30.29
CA ALA A 339 6.03 -5.90 -29.36
C ALA A 339 7.46 -6.11 -28.86
N GLY A 340 7.62 -6.71 -27.67
CA GLY A 340 8.94 -7.02 -27.09
C GLY A 340 9.42 -6.05 -25.99
N PRO A 341 10.74 -5.98 -25.73
CA PRO A 341 11.31 -5.12 -24.68
C PRO A 341 10.98 -3.64 -24.87
N LEU A 342 10.79 -2.92 -23.77
CA LEU A 342 10.52 -1.48 -23.80
C LEU A 342 11.83 -0.69 -23.88
N ASP A 343 12.06 -0.02 -25.02
CA ASP A 343 12.99 1.11 -25.10
C ASP A 343 12.20 2.40 -24.82
N PHE A 344 12.07 2.73 -23.53
CA PHE A 344 11.33 3.90 -23.09
C PHE A 344 11.95 5.23 -23.59
N PRO A 345 13.28 5.44 -23.52
CA PRO A 345 13.90 6.64 -24.08
C PRO A 345 13.58 6.87 -25.55
N LEU A 346 13.68 5.84 -26.41
CA LEU A 346 13.36 5.95 -27.83
C LEU A 346 11.88 6.24 -28.07
N ALA A 347 11.01 5.54 -27.34
CA ALA A 347 9.57 5.77 -27.39
C ALA A 347 9.19 7.19 -27.02
N LEU A 348 9.76 7.71 -25.93
CA LEU A 348 9.53 9.05 -25.45
C LEU A 348 10.01 10.09 -26.48
N ALA A 349 11.21 9.92 -27.04
CA ALA A 349 11.74 10.82 -28.07
C ALA A 349 10.85 10.86 -29.33
N ARG A 350 10.26 9.73 -29.73
CA ARG A 350 9.32 9.68 -30.87
C ARG A 350 8.01 10.41 -30.56
N ALA A 351 7.46 10.18 -29.38
CA ALA A 351 6.23 10.85 -28.95
C ALA A 351 6.45 12.36 -28.79
N ASP A 352 7.61 12.79 -28.29
CA ASP A 352 8.00 14.19 -28.14
C ASP A 352 8.15 14.89 -29.51
N LYS A 353 8.82 14.24 -30.47
CA LYS A 353 8.90 14.76 -31.85
C LYS A 353 7.52 14.91 -32.49
N ALA A 354 6.62 13.96 -32.23
CA ALA A 354 5.24 14.04 -32.70
C ALA A 354 4.48 15.19 -32.03
N LEU A 355 4.63 15.38 -30.72
CA LEU A 355 3.99 16.46 -29.96
C LEU A 355 4.48 17.83 -30.44
N TYR A 356 5.78 17.97 -30.68
CA TYR A 356 6.36 19.17 -31.29
C TYR A 356 5.75 19.47 -32.67
N THR A 357 5.48 18.43 -33.46
CA THR A 357 4.82 18.57 -34.76
C THR A 357 3.38 19.06 -34.59
N SER A 358 2.63 18.53 -33.62
CA SER A 358 1.29 19.03 -33.29
C SER A 358 1.30 20.51 -32.90
N LYS A 359 2.25 20.91 -32.05
CA LYS A 359 2.41 22.31 -31.63
C LYS A 359 2.73 23.23 -32.82
N LYS A 360 3.52 22.77 -33.78
CA LYS A 360 3.84 23.51 -35.01
C LYS A 360 2.70 23.57 -36.02
N ALA A 361 1.85 22.55 -36.06
CA ALA A 361 0.71 22.45 -36.97
C ALA A 361 -0.49 23.33 -36.55
N GLY A 362 -0.32 24.20 -35.55
CA GLY A 362 -1.37 25.08 -35.06
C GLY A 362 -1.99 24.65 -33.73
N ARG A 363 -1.43 23.64 -33.05
CA ARG A 363 -1.92 23.07 -31.78
C ARG A 363 -3.30 22.42 -31.91
N ASN A 364 -3.89 21.99 -30.78
CA ASN A 364 -5.20 21.32 -30.75
C ASN A 364 -5.32 20.20 -31.80
N CYS A 365 -4.31 19.32 -31.87
CA CYS A 365 -4.30 18.20 -32.79
C CYS A 365 -3.50 17.02 -32.23
N VAL A 366 -3.72 15.86 -32.84
CA VAL A 366 -2.98 14.63 -32.56
C VAL A 366 -2.01 14.36 -33.71
N THR A 367 -0.75 14.07 -33.41
CA THR A 367 0.23 13.64 -34.40
C THR A 367 0.84 12.30 -33.98
N TRP A 368 0.96 11.40 -34.94
CA TRP A 368 1.60 10.10 -34.75
C TRP A 368 3.06 10.17 -35.22
N GLY A 369 3.99 9.81 -34.34
CA GLY A 369 5.39 9.60 -34.66
C GLY A 369 5.50 8.41 -35.60
N GLY A 370 6.07 8.63 -36.79
CA GLY A 370 6.28 7.59 -37.78
C GLY A 370 7.03 6.40 -37.20
N LEU A 371 6.59 5.20 -37.56
CA LEU A 371 7.49 4.05 -37.57
C LEU A 371 8.48 4.34 -38.69
N ASP A 372 9.68 4.82 -38.36
CA ASP A 372 10.80 4.66 -39.28
C ASP A 372 10.97 3.14 -39.43
N LEU A 373 10.33 2.59 -40.46
CA LEU A 373 10.54 1.23 -40.90
C LEU A 373 12.02 1.17 -41.26
N VAL A 374 12.80 0.49 -40.43
CA VAL A 374 14.15 0.11 -40.78
C VAL A 374 14.03 -0.80 -42.01
N GLY A 375 14.27 -0.24 -43.21
CA GLY A 375 14.48 -1.00 -44.44
C GLY A 375 13.48 -0.75 -45.57
N GLU A 376 13.35 0.48 -46.07
CA GLU A 376 13.19 0.66 -47.53
C GLU A 376 14.55 1.05 -48.10
N SER A 377 15.38 0.02 -48.30
CA SER A 377 16.59 0.13 -49.10
C SER A 377 16.17 0.47 -50.53
N GLN A 378 16.61 1.64 -50.99
CA GLN A 378 16.65 2.00 -52.40
C GLN A 378 17.24 0.83 -53.21
N HIS A 379 16.41 0.16 -54.01
CA HIS A 379 16.88 -0.63 -55.14
C HIS A 379 16.29 -0.03 -56.40
N GLN A 380 17.15 0.73 -57.10
CA GLN A 380 16.92 1.24 -58.44
C GLN A 380 16.59 0.08 -59.40
N PRO A 381 15.68 0.25 -60.38
CA PRO A 381 15.51 -0.72 -61.45
C PRO A 381 16.76 -0.70 -62.35
N HIS A 382 17.50 -1.80 -62.35
CA HIS A 382 18.55 -2.06 -63.32
C HIS A 382 17.94 -2.11 -64.73
N VAL A 383 18.26 -1.10 -65.55
CA VAL A 383 18.12 -1.17 -66.99
C VAL A 383 19.10 -2.23 -67.49
N THR A 384 18.57 -3.31 -68.06
CA THR A 384 19.39 -4.35 -68.70
C THR A 384 19.34 -4.10 -70.20
N GLU A 385 20.46 -3.63 -70.75
CA GLU A 385 20.69 -3.57 -72.20
C GLU A 385 20.73 -4.99 -72.79
N ALA A 386 20.04 -5.19 -73.90
CA ALA A 386 20.14 -6.39 -74.72
C ALA A 386 21.44 -6.36 -75.55
N PRO A 387 21.98 -7.54 -75.87
CA PRO A 387 22.51 -7.75 -77.22
C PRO A 387 21.79 -8.86 -77.98
N SER A 388 21.71 -8.61 -79.28
CA SER A 388 21.09 -9.35 -80.37
C SER A 388 21.70 -10.72 -80.68
N GLU A 389 20.82 -11.60 -81.21
CA GLU A 389 21.05 -12.64 -82.23
C GLU A 389 21.97 -13.83 -81.91
N LEU A 390 21.42 -15.06 -81.90
CA LEU A 390 21.32 -15.91 -83.10
C LEU A 390 20.64 -17.26 -82.82
N ALA A 391 19.82 -17.65 -83.80
CA ALA A 391 19.16 -18.93 -84.07
C ALA A 391 19.74 -20.24 -83.49
N SER A 392 18.88 -21.15 -83.04
CA SER A 392 18.55 -22.37 -83.80
C SER A 392 17.54 -23.26 -83.07
N ALA A 393 16.73 -23.94 -83.88
CA ALA A 393 15.62 -24.81 -83.53
C ALA A 393 16.05 -26.12 -82.83
N GLY A 394 15.16 -26.70 -82.03
CA GLY A 394 15.36 -28.07 -81.53
C GLY A 394 14.30 -28.56 -80.55
N SER A 395 13.24 -29.16 -81.09
CA SER A 395 12.17 -29.90 -80.42
C SER A 395 12.60 -30.98 -79.41
N ARG A 396 11.77 -31.24 -78.38
CA ARG A 396 11.25 -32.54 -77.84
C ARG A 396 10.97 -32.39 -76.33
N SER A 397 9.71 -32.36 -75.90
CA SER A 397 8.82 -33.50 -75.57
C SER A 397 9.24 -34.28 -74.31
N ALA A 398 8.40 -34.12 -73.28
CA ALA A 398 7.94 -35.10 -72.29
C ALA A 398 8.93 -36.08 -71.64
N ALA A 399 9.13 -35.94 -70.33
CA ALA A 399 8.52 -36.79 -69.28
C ALA A 399 8.78 -36.18 -67.90
#